data_AF-A0A4U8TCT6-F1
#
_entry.id   AF-A0A4U8TCT6-F1
#
_cell.length_a   1.000
_cell.length_b   1.000
_cell.length_c   1.000
_cell.angle_alpha   90.00
_cell.angle_beta   90.00
_cell.angle_gamma   90.00
#
_symmetry.space_group_name_H-M   'P 1'
#
loop_
_entity.id
_entity.type
_entity.pdbx_description
1 polymer ?
#
loop_
_entity_poly.entity_id
_entity_poly.type
_entity_poly.pdbx_seq_one_letter_code
_entity_poly.pdbx_strand_id
1 'polypeptide(L)'
;NAIDAAVAVGYALAVTHPAAGNIGGGGFAIIHLANGENIALDFRESAPLAATRDMYLDNNGNVIPNASIIGHLAAGVPGTVKGMSAMLDKYGTKKLAELIQPAIDLAENGFVITDRQAETMLEAKEHFERFASSRRYFLKKDGSTYKGGDTLVQKDLAKTLRLIQKDGESAFYQGKIADIIAEDMKNNGGIITKQDLAQYKVIWRKPVKGTYRGYEIISMSPPSSGGTHIIQILNTMENANIKALGFSSSQTIHLMVEAMRQAYADRAVFMGDPDFFSIPLDTLLSKEYAKKIYDNIKKNNNKAIPSKQIKAGLGIIKEGQAINPNAKGFKEGNHTTHYSVADKWGNAVSVTYT
;
A
#
# COMPACT_ATOMS: atom_id res chain seq x y z
N ASN A 1 16.77 -6.86 16.09
CA ASN A 1 17.42 -6.16 14.96
C ASN A 1 16.40 -5.22 14.29
N ALA A 2 16.70 -4.63 13.14
CA ALA A 2 15.80 -3.71 12.44
C ALA A 2 14.46 -4.36 12.08
N ILE A 3 14.47 -5.66 11.76
CA ILE A 3 13.29 -6.43 11.40
C ILE A 3 12.36 -6.61 12.62
N ASP A 4 12.92 -6.99 13.77
CA ASP A 4 12.13 -7.10 15.02
C ASP A 4 11.43 -5.78 15.37
N ALA A 5 12.15 -4.66 15.23
CA ALA A 5 11.61 -3.34 15.51
C ALA A 5 10.57 -2.93 14.45
N ALA A 6 10.77 -3.28 13.18
CA ALA A 6 9.77 -3.06 12.14
C ALA A 6 8.45 -3.81 12.44
N VAL A 7 8.53 -5.08 12.85
CA VAL A 7 7.36 -5.87 13.26
C VAL A 7 6.62 -5.24 14.45
N ALA A 8 7.36 -4.82 15.49
CA ALA A 8 6.76 -4.15 16.65
C ALA A 8 6.08 -2.83 16.27
N VAL A 9 6.71 -2.01 15.40
CA VAL A 9 6.13 -0.77 14.87
C VAL A 9 4.86 -1.06 14.05
N GLY A 10 4.88 -2.10 13.21
CA GLY A 10 3.70 -2.51 12.43
C GLY A 10 2.48 -2.81 13.29
N TYR A 11 2.65 -3.56 14.38
CA TYR A 11 1.56 -3.82 15.32
C TYR A 11 1.17 -2.59 16.15
N ALA A 12 2.14 -1.77 16.58
CA ALA A 12 1.84 -0.55 17.31
C ALA A 12 0.99 0.42 16.47
N LEU A 13 1.37 0.63 15.20
CA LEU A 13 0.63 1.47 14.25
C LEU A 13 -0.74 0.88 13.88
N ALA A 14 -0.91 -0.45 13.90
CA ALA A 14 -2.23 -1.08 13.75
C ALA A 14 -3.21 -0.74 14.88
N VAL A 15 -2.69 -0.25 16.02
CA VAL A 15 -3.48 0.20 17.17
C VAL A 15 -3.59 1.72 17.18
N THR A 16 -2.45 2.41 17.09
CA THR A 16 -2.37 3.86 17.33
C THR A 16 -2.62 4.68 16.09
N HIS A 17 -2.62 4.10 14.89
CA HIS A 17 -2.86 4.81 13.64
C HIS A 17 -3.88 4.08 12.74
N PRO A 18 -5.11 3.84 13.23
CA PRO A 18 -6.10 2.98 12.55
C PRO A 18 -6.62 3.53 11.21
N ALA A 19 -6.29 4.78 10.86
CA ALA A 19 -6.59 5.34 9.54
C ALA A 19 -5.68 4.79 8.42
N ALA A 20 -4.57 4.11 8.77
CA ALA A 20 -3.63 3.54 7.81
C ALA A 20 -2.95 2.27 8.33
N GLY A 21 -2.39 2.31 9.54
CA GLY A 21 -1.82 1.13 10.17
C GLY A 21 -2.90 0.08 10.46
N ASN A 22 -2.63 -1.18 10.14
CA ASN A 22 -3.67 -2.20 10.13
C ASN A 22 -3.15 -3.63 10.40
N ILE A 23 -4.09 -4.53 10.67
CA ILE A 23 -3.94 -5.99 10.49
C ILE A 23 -4.92 -6.54 9.45
N GLY A 24 -5.80 -5.69 8.92
CA GLY A 24 -6.88 -6.02 7.99
C GLY A 24 -6.65 -5.57 6.54
N GLY A 25 -5.49 -4.99 6.23
CA GLY A 25 -5.07 -4.60 4.89
C GLY A 25 -3.79 -5.34 4.48
N GLY A 26 -2.88 -4.64 3.80
CA GLY A 26 -1.65 -5.24 3.27
C GLY A 26 -0.58 -4.21 2.93
N GLY A 27 0.50 -4.63 2.28
CA GLY A 27 1.59 -3.72 1.96
C GLY A 27 2.85 -4.37 1.40
N PHE A 28 3.94 -3.63 1.52
CA PHE A 28 5.25 -4.00 0.99
C PHE A 28 6.35 -3.65 1.98
N ALA A 29 7.41 -4.46 2.01
CA ALA A 29 8.64 -4.15 2.72
C ALA A 29 9.86 -4.31 1.81
N ILE A 30 10.75 -3.31 1.82
CA ILE A 30 12.10 -3.43 1.27
C ILE A 30 13.06 -3.65 2.42
N ILE A 31 13.84 -4.73 2.33
CA ILE A 31 14.79 -5.15 3.35
C ILE A 31 16.19 -5.12 2.74
N HIS A 32 17.06 -4.32 3.33
CA HIS A 32 18.51 -4.38 3.14
C HIS A 32 19.12 -5.15 4.31
N LEU A 33 19.87 -6.19 4.02
CA LEU A 33 20.57 -6.98 5.03
C LEU A 33 22.04 -6.56 5.11
N ALA A 34 22.62 -6.73 6.30
CA ALA A 34 24.02 -6.42 6.58
C ALA A 34 25.03 -7.13 5.64
N ASN A 35 24.64 -8.25 5.03
CA ASN A 35 25.45 -8.98 4.06
C ASN A 35 25.40 -8.38 2.63
N GLY A 36 24.68 -7.26 2.43
CA GLY A 36 24.50 -6.60 1.14
C GLY A 36 23.30 -7.09 0.31
N GLU A 37 22.56 -8.09 0.79
CA GLU A 37 21.36 -8.58 0.10
C GLU A 37 20.22 -7.57 0.19
N ASN A 38 19.47 -7.43 -0.90
CA ASN A 38 18.32 -6.54 -1.01
C ASN A 38 17.11 -7.33 -1.47
N ILE A 39 16.05 -7.31 -0.66
CA ILE A 39 14.89 -8.18 -0.82
C ILE A 39 13.62 -7.35 -0.74
N ALA A 40 12.61 -7.74 -1.49
CA ALA A 40 11.27 -7.21 -1.38
C ALA A 40 10.31 -8.28 -0.82
N LEU A 41 9.48 -7.89 0.14
CA LEU A 41 8.36 -8.70 0.61
C LEU A 41 7.06 -8.06 0.14
N ASP A 42 6.30 -8.82 -0.63
CA ASP A 42 4.94 -8.51 -1.04
C ASP A 42 3.96 -9.22 -0.10
N PHE A 43 3.26 -8.41 0.68
CA PHE A 43 2.14 -8.84 1.52
C PHE A 43 0.90 -8.00 1.16
N ARG A 44 0.75 -7.66 -0.12
CA ARG A 44 -0.45 -7.03 -0.65
C ARG A 44 -1.64 -7.97 -0.51
N GLU A 45 -2.82 -7.39 -0.34
CA GLU A 45 -4.07 -8.14 -0.32
C GLU A 45 -4.30 -8.85 -1.66
N SER A 46 -4.88 -10.04 -1.63
CA SER A 46 -5.32 -10.75 -2.84
C SER A 46 -6.83 -10.66 -3.02
N ALA A 47 -7.31 -10.67 -4.26
CA ALA A 47 -8.73 -10.82 -4.52
C ALA A 47 -9.23 -12.18 -3.96
N PRO A 48 -10.43 -12.24 -3.37
CA PRO A 48 -11.04 -13.52 -2.98
C PRO A 48 -11.28 -14.41 -4.21
N LEU A 49 -11.30 -15.72 -4.03
CA LEU A 49 -11.49 -16.74 -5.08
C LEU A 49 -12.79 -16.54 -5.87
N ALA A 50 -13.82 -15.98 -5.23
CA ALA A 50 -15.10 -15.67 -5.87
C ALA A 50 -15.12 -14.32 -6.60
N ALA A 51 -14.03 -13.54 -6.57
CA ALA A 51 -13.95 -12.28 -7.27
C ALA A 51 -14.01 -12.50 -8.79
N THR A 52 -14.72 -11.61 -9.49
CA THR A 52 -14.84 -11.66 -10.95
C THR A 52 -14.57 -10.29 -11.54
N ARG A 53 -14.22 -10.24 -12.83
CA ARG A 53 -13.91 -9.01 -13.56
C ARG A 53 -14.99 -7.93 -13.38
N ASP A 54 -16.26 -8.32 -13.40
CA ASP A 54 -17.40 -7.41 -13.49
C ASP A 54 -18.15 -7.25 -12.14
N MET A 55 -17.59 -7.73 -11.01
CA MET A 55 -18.26 -7.74 -9.70
C MET A 55 -18.64 -6.34 -9.16
N TYR A 56 -18.09 -5.27 -9.73
CA TYR A 56 -18.39 -3.88 -9.40
C TYR A 56 -19.24 -3.16 -10.46
N LEU A 57 -19.81 -3.92 -11.41
CA LEU A 57 -20.68 -3.40 -12.47
C LEU A 57 -22.11 -3.88 -12.26
N ASP A 58 -23.08 -3.03 -12.62
CA ASP A 58 -24.48 -3.43 -12.70
C ASP A 58 -24.76 -4.27 -13.97
N ASN A 59 -25.98 -4.77 -14.11
CA ASN A 59 -26.38 -5.59 -15.26
C ASN A 59 -26.30 -4.85 -16.61
N ASN A 60 -26.18 -3.52 -16.60
CA ASN A 60 -26.02 -2.68 -17.79
C ASN A 60 -24.55 -2.33 -18.06
N GLY A 61 -23.61 -2.83 -17.25
CA GLY A 61 -22.19 -2.55 -17.35
C GLY A 61 -21.76 -1.20 -16.74
N ASN A 62 -22.62 -0.54 -15.97
CA ASN A 62 -22.26 0.72 -15.29
C ASN A 62 -21.61 0.42 -13.93
N VAL A 63 -20.67 1.29 -13.52
CA VAL A 63 -20.04 1.22 -12.19
C VAL A 63 -21.09 1.35 -11.09
N ILE A 64 -21.11 0.41 -10.15
CA ILE A 64 -21.93 0.50 -8.93
C ILE A 64 -21.26 1.49 -7.98
N PRO A 65 -21.91 2.62 -7.62
CA PRO A 65 -21.29 3.63 -6.76
C PRO A 65 -20.81 3.06 -5.43
N ASN A 66 -19.56 3.36 -5.06
CA ASN A 66 -18.88 2.94 -3.82
C ASN A 66 -18.64 1.44 -3.62
N ALA A 67 -19.09 0.55 -4.51
CA ALA A 67 -18.98 -0.90 -4.30
C ALA A 67 -17.53 -1.39 -4.12
N SER A 68 -16.57 -0.70 -4.74
CA SER A 68 -15.12 -0.97 -4.63
C SER A 68 -14.39 -0.09 -3.62
N ILE A 69 -15.10 0.75 -2.86
CA ILE A 69 -14.50 1.75 -1.95
C ILE A 69 -15.00 1.55 -0.51
N ILE A 70 -16.26 1.17 -0.32
CA ILE A 70 -16.93 1.15 0.98
C ILE A 70 -17.65 -0.18 1.18
N GLY A 71 -17.37 -0.85 2.30
CA GLY A 71 -18.07 -2.06 2.73
C GLY A 71 -17.34 -3.36 2.39
N HIS A 72 -17.94 -4.47 2.79
CA HIS A 72 -17.32 -5.79 2.79
C HIS A 72 -16.91 -6.30 1.39
N LEU A 73 -17.64 -5.92 0.33
CA LEU A 73 -17.31 -6.30 -1.05
C LEU A 73 -16.04 -5.62 -1.59
N ALA A 74 -15.61 -4.51 -0.99
CA ALA A 74 -14.40 -3.79 -1.38
C ALA A 74 -13.11 -4.41 -0.80
N ALA A 75 -13.23 -5.33 0.17
CA ALA A 75 -12.08 -5.88 0.88
C ALA A 75 -11.37 -6.99 0.09
N GLY A 76 -10.04 -6.90 0.02
CA GLY A 76 -9.17 -8.02 -0.33
C GLY A 76 -8.79 -8.86 0.89
N VAL A 77 -8.22 -10.03 0.65
CA VAL A 77 -7.74 -10.93 1.71
C VAL A 77 -6.54 -10.29 2.44
N PRO A 78 -6.62 -10.03 3.76
CA PRO A 78 -5.59 -9.26 4.46
C PRO A 78 -4.22 -9.94 4.51
N GLY A 79 -3.16 -9.19 4.22
CA GLY A 79 -1.79 -9.67 4.15
C GLY A 79 -0.88 -9.31 5.32
N THR A 80 -1.20 -8.26 6.07
CA THR A 80 -0.26 -7.69 7.06
C THR A 80 0.22 -8.69 8.10
N VAL A 81 -0.65 -9.49 8.71
CA VAL A 81 -0.25 -10.45 9.77
C VAL A 81 0.75 -11.48 9.23
N LYS A 82 0.52 -12.00 8.02
CA LYS A 82 1.42 -12.94 7.35
C LYS A 82 2.72 -12.28 6.92
N GLY A 83 2.67 -11.03 6.46
CA GLY A 83 3.86 -10.24 6.13
C GLY A 83 4.78 -10.04 7.34
N MET A 84 4.20 -9.61 8.47
CA MET A 84 4.92 -9.44 9.73
C MET A 84 5.55 -10.76 10.21
N SER A 85 4.79 -11.85 10.15
CA SER A 85 5.28 -13.18 10.55
C SER A 85 6.40 -13.66 9.63
N ALA A 86 6.24 -13.56 8.31
CA ALA A 86 7.23 -14.00 7.34
C ALA A 86 8.58 -13.26 7.48
N MET A 87 8.57 -11.94 7.68
CA MET A 87 9.83 -11.21 7.90
C MET A 87 10.46 -11.55 9.26
N LEU A 88 9.65 -11.70 10.31
CA LEU A 88 10.15 -12.08 11.63
C LEU A 88 10.76 -13.48 11.64
N ASP A 89 10.08 -14.46 11.04
CA ASP A 89 10.53 -15.85 11.00
C ASP A 89 11.84 -15.99 10.23
N LYS A 90 12.01 -15.23 9.15
CA LYS A 90 13.18 -15.35 8.28
C LYS A 90 14.38 -14.54 8.77
N TYR A 91 14.15 -13.35 9.32
CA TYR A 91 15.22 -12.40 9.61
C TYR A 91 15.15 -11.79 11.01
N GLY A 92 14.13 -12.10 11.81
CA GLY A 92 13.99 -11.65 13.18
C GLY A 92 14.97 -12.34 14.13
N THR A 93 15.09 -11.76 15.33
CA THR A 93 15.90 -12.32 16.42
C THR A 93 15.14 -12.38 17.74
N LYS A 94 13.92 -11.84 17.81
CA LYS A 94 13.07 -11.85 19.00
C LYS A 94 11.78 -12.64 18.78
N LYS A 95 11.16 -13.06 19.88
CA LYS A 95 9.87 -13.75 19.85
C LYS A 95 8.75 -12.76 19.50
N LEU A 96 7.81 -13.16 18.64
CA LEU A 96 6.60 -12.38 18.35
C LEU A 96 5.90 -11.91 19.61
N ALA A 97 5.84 -12.78 20.63
CA ALA A 97 5.18 -12.49 21.89
C ALA A 97 5.70 -11.23 22.59
N GLU A 98 7.00 -10.97 22.51
CA GLU A 98 7.63 -9.78 23.08
C GLU A 98 7.36 -8.54 22.23
N LEU A 99 7.32 -8.70 20.91
CA LEU A 99 7.17 -7.59 19.95
C LEU A 99 5.74 -7.06 19.85
N ILE A 100 4.74 -7.94 20.01
CA ILE A 100 3.32 -7.57 19.92
C ILE A 100 2.74 -7.08 21.26
N GLN A 101 3.39 -7.40 22.39
CA GLN A 101 2.88 -7.04 23.72
C GLN A 101 2.64 -5.52 23.89
N PRO A 102 3.54 -4.62 23.46
CA PRO A 102 3.27 -3.18 23.57
C PRO A 102 2.01 -2.74 22.81
N ALA A 103 1.72 -3.33 21.65
CA ALA A 103 0.50 -3.03 20.90
C ALA A 103 -0.76 -3.54 21.64
N ILE A 104 -0.68 -4.71 22.26
CA ILE A 104 -1.76 -5.23 23.13
C ILE A 104 -2.02 -4.26 24.28
N ASP A 105 -0.96 -3.79 24.96
CA ASP A 105 -1.09 -2.87 26.09
C ASP A 105 -1.70 -1.53 25.66
N LEU A 106 -1.29 -1.00 24.51
CA LEU A 106 -1.87 0.22 23.92
C LEU A 106 -3.35 0.03 23.57
N ALA A 107 -3.73 -1.12 23.00
CA ALA A 107 -5.12 -1.40 22.65
C ALA A 107 -5.99 -1.62 23.90
N GLU A 108 -5.43 -2.26 24.93
CA GLU A 108 -6.14 -2.64 26.14
C GLU A 108 -6.29 -1.48 27.12
N ASN A 109 -5.20 -0.75 27.40
CA ASN A 109 -5.19 0.37 28.35
C ASN A 109 -5.62 1.68 27.68
N GLY A 110 -5.54 1.73 26.35
CA GLY A 110 -5.86 2.88 25.54
C GLY A 110 -4.67 3.81 25.33
N PHE A 111 -4.84 4.72 24.37
CA PHE A 111 -3.87 5.76 24.04
C PHE A 111 -4.58 7.09 23.80
N VAL A 112 -3.85 8.19 23.98
CA VAL A 112 -4.37 9.55 23.78
C VAL A 112 -4.43 9.86 22.29
N ILE A 113 -5.61 10.24 21.82
CA ILE A 113 -5.85 10.68 20.44
C ILE A 113 -5.21 12.05 20.21
N THR A 114 -4.51 12.20 19.10
CA THR A 114 -3.95 13.49 18.67
C THR A 114 -5.00 14.32 17.93
N ASP A 115 -4.80 15.64 17.83
CA ASP A 115 -5.70 16.51 17.06
C ASP A 115 -5.88 16.05 15.60
N ARG A 116 -4.78 15.68 14.93
CA ARG A 116 -4.86 15.16 13.55
C ARG A 116 -5.66 13.86 13.45
N GLN A 117 -5.61 12.98 14.45
CA GLN A 117 -6.41 11.76 14.45
C GLN A 117 -7.89 12.07 14.62
N ALA A 118 -8.23 13.01 15.52
CA ALA A 118 -9.60 13.49 15.67
C ALA A 118 -10.16 14.09 14.37
N GLU A 119 -9.35 14.87 13.65
CA GLU A 119 -9.72 15.38 12.32
C GLU A 119 -10.02 14.24 11.33
N THR A 120 -9.13 13.24 11.21
CA THR A 120 -9.36 12.09 10.31
C THR A 120 -10.59 11.27 10.69
N MET A 121 -10.89 11.15 11.99
CA MET A 121 -12.10 10.46 12.45
C MET A 121 -13.36 11.26 12.11
N LEU A 122 -13.30 12.60 12.20
CA LEU A 122 -14.38 13.48 11.78
C LEU A 122 -14.63 13.39 10.27
N GLU A 123 -13.56 13.42 9.46
CA GLU A 123 -13.60 13.22 8.00
C GLU A 123 -14.26 11.87 7.64
N ALA A 124 -14.00 10.82 8.42
CA ALA A 124 -14.52 9.46 8.18
C ALA A 124 -15.87 9.16 8.87
N LYS A 125 -16.47 10.11 9.61
CA LYS A 125 -17.66 9.87 10.44
C LYS A 125 -18.82 9.23 9.67
N GLU A 126 -19.13 9.76 8.49
CA GLU A 126 -20.21 9.23 7.65
C GLU A 126 -19.96 7.79 7.18
N HIS A 127 -18.71 7.34 7.10
CA HIS A 127 -18.37 5.96 6.78
C HIS A 127 -18.50 5.06 8.00
N PHE A 128 -18.05 5.52 9.17
CA PHE A 128 -18.25 4.78 10.41
C PHE A 128 -19.72 4.56 10.72
N GLU A 129 -20.56 5.57 10.48
CA GLU A 129 -22.01 5.51 10.71
C GLU A 129 -22.72 4.45 9.87
N ARG A 130 -22.14 3.94 8.79
CA ARG A 130 -22.77 2.93 7.92
C ARG A 130 -22.76 1.54 8.53
N PHE A 131 -21.74 1.20 9.32
CA PHE A 131 -21.51 -0.16 9.79
C PHE A 131 -21.59 -0.25 11.32
N ALA A 132 -22.36 -1.21 11.84
CA ALA A 132 -22.54 -1.37 13.28
C ALA A 132 -21.22 -1.63 14.03
N SER A 133 -20.30 -2.36 13.39
CA SER A 133 -18.94 -2.61 13.89
C SER A 133 -18.14 -1.31 13.99
N SER A 134 -18.02 -0.55 12.90
CA SER A 134 -17.26 0.71 12.88
C SER A 134 -17.82 1.76 13.83
N ARG A 135 -19.17 1.92 13.90
CA ARG A 135 -19.81 2.80 14.90
C ARG A 135 -19.39 2.46 16.32
N ARG A 136 -19.35 1.18 16.67
CA ARG A 136 -19.01 0.70 18.01
C ARG A 136 -17.56 1.05 18.39
N TYR A 137 -16.64 0.99 17.43
CA TYR A 137 -15.21 1.17 17.70
C TYR A 137 -14.74 2.62 17.60
N PHE A 138 -15.28 3.39 16.64
CA PHE A 138 -14.73 4.71 16.29
C PHE A 138 -15.63 5.90 16.61
N LEU A 139 -16.86 5.65 17.09
CA LEU A 139 -17.75 6.71 17.60
C LEU A 139 -18.00 6.52 19.10
N LYS A 140 -18.26 7.63 19.79
CA LYS A 140 -18.72 7.64 21.17
C LYS A 140 -20.18 7.18 21.24
N LYS A 141 -20.65 6.87 22.45
CA LYS A 141 -22.02 6.39 22.70
C LYS A 141 -23.11 7.36 22.23
N ASP A 142 -22.80 8.66 22.22
CA ASP A 142 -23.69 9.72 21.74
C ASP A 142 -23.62 9.93 20.21
N GLY A 143 -22.82 9.12 19.49
CA GLY A 143 -22.61 9.22 18.05
C GLY A 143 -21.58 10.27 17.64
N SER A 144 -20.97 11.01 18.58
CA SER A 144 -19.90 11.96 18.27
C SER A 144 -18.56 11.24 18.02
N THR A 145 -17.64 11.89 17.30
CA THR A 145 -16.27 11.40 17.14
C THR A 145 -15.43 11.73 18.36
N TYR A 146 -14.30 11.05 18.49
CA TYR A 146 -13.26 11.41 19.45
C TYR A 146 -12.59 12.75 19.08
N LYS A 147 -12.14 13.47 20.10
CA LYS A 147 -11.40 14.73 20.02
C LYS A 147 -9.95 14.52 20.46
N GLY A 148 -9.07 15.45 20.08
CA GLY A 148 -7.72 15.48 20.62
C GLY A 148 -7.73 15.51 22.15
N GLY A 149 -6.85 14.72 22.77
CA GLY A 149 -6.79 14.53 24.22
C GLY A 149 -7.73 13.44 24.78
N ASP A 150 -8.72 12.97 24.01
CA ASP A 150 -9.52 11.82 24.44
C ASP A 150 -8.67 10.53 24.45
N THR A 151 -9.07 9.54 25.23
CA THR A 151 -8.45 8.21 25.23
C THR A 151 -9.28 7.23 24.40
N LEU A 152 -8.66 6.57 23.42
CA LEU A 152 -9.28 5.47 22.66
C LEU A 152 -8.88 4.13 23.25
N VAL A 153 -9.86 3.30 23.60
CA VAL A 153 -9.66 1.94 24.12
C VAL A 153 -10.24 0.93 23.12
N GLN A 154 -9.48 -0.10 22.76
CA GLN A 154 -9.81 -1.07 21.72
C GLN A 154 -9.73 -2.51 22.26
N LYS A 155 -10.59 -2.85 23.23
CA LYS A 155 -10.54 -4.15 23.92
C LYS A 155 -10.65 -5.37 22.99
N ASP A 156 -11.46 -5.30 21.93
CA ASP A 156 -11.60 -6.43 21.00
C ASP A 156 -10.39 -6.55 20.05
N LEU A 157 -9.73 -5.43 19.71
CA LEU A 157 -8.43 -5.47 19.03
C LEU A 157 -7.36 -6.07 19.94
N ALA A 158 -7.32 -5.70 21.22
CA ALA A 158 -6.40 -6.31 22.19
C ALA A 158 -6.59 -7.84 22.29
N LYS A 159 -7.85 -8.33 22.34
CA LYS A 159 -8.15 -9.77 22.31
C LYS A 159 -7.67 -10.43 21.01
N THR A 160 -7.86 -9.76 19.87
CA THR A 160 -7.40 -10.24 18.56
C THR A 160 -5.87 -10.37 18.54
N LEU A 161 -5.16 -9.33 18.99
CA LEU A 161 -3.70 -9.34 19.08
C LEU A 161 -3.18 -10.39 20.08
N ARG A 162 -3.90 -10.67 21.19
CA ARG A 162 -3.57 -11.76 22.12
C ARG A 162 -3.71 -13.15 21.48
N LEU A 163 -4.70 -13.37 20.61
CA LEU A 163 -4.80 -14.63 19.85
C LEU A 163 -3.60 -14.79 18.91
N ILE A 164 -3.24 -13.72 18.19
CA ILE A 164 -2.06 -13.72 17.30
C ILE A 164 -0.76 -13.92 18.11
N GLN A 165 -0.65 -13.30 19.29
CA GLN A 165 0.49 -13.46 20.20
C GLN A 165 0.69 -14.92 20.60
N LYS A 166 -0.41 -15.63 20.87
CA LYS A 166 -0.40 -17.00 21.37
C LYS A 166 -0.18 -18.03 20.25
N ASP A 167 -0.97 -17.93 19.17
CA ASP A 167 -1.04 -18.98 18.15
C ASP A 167 -0.42 -18.53 16.80
N GLY A 168 0.24 -17.36 16.77
CA GLY A 168 0.88 -16.80 15.59
C GLY A 168 -0.10 -16.41 14.49
N GLU A 169 0.37 -16.41 13.24
CA GLU A 169 -0.49 -16.11 12.08
C GLU A 169 -1.65 -17.10 11.92
N SER A 170 -1.52 -18.33 12.43
CA SER A 170 -2.57 -19.35 12.30
C SER A 170 -3.89 -18.93 12.96
N ALA A 171 -3.83 -18.14 14.04
CA ALA A 171 -5.01 -17.54 14.67
C ALA A 171 -5.84 -16.71 13.68
N PHE A 172 -5.16 -15.98 12.79
CA PHE A 172 -5.74 -15.04 11.84
C PHE A 172 -6.27 -15.75 10.58
N TYR A 173 -5.50 -16.68 10.03
CA TYR A 173 -5.78 -17.27 8.72
C TYR A 173 -6.54 -18.60 8.76
N GLN A 174 -6.57 -19.29 9.90
CA GLN A 174 -7.18 -20.62 10.01
C GLN A 174 -8.03 -20.79 11.29
N GLY A 175 -7.70 -20.05 12.35
CA GLY A 175 -8.34 -20.13 13.65
C GLY A 175 -9.56 -19.22 13.82
N LYS A 176 -9.83 -18.85 15.07
CA LYS A 176 -11.05 -18.14 15.48
C LYS A 176 -11.26 -16.80 14.78
N ILE A 177 -10.18 -16.09 14.45
CA ILE A 177 -10.31 -14.80 13.74
C ILE A 177 -10.78 -15.05 12.30
N ALA A 178 -10.30 -16.12 11.64
CA ALA A 178 -10.75 -16.49 10.31
C ALA A 178 -12.25 -16.85 10.28
N ASP A 179 -12.74 -17.54 11.31
CA ASP A 179 -14.17 -17.82 11.49
C ASP A 179 -14.99 -16.53 11.55
N ILE A 180 -14.56 -15.58 12.39
CA ILE A 180 -15.25 -14.30 12.57
C ILE A 180 -15.25 -13.47 11.28
N ILE A 181 -14.12 -13.41 10.57
CA ILE A 181 -14.03 -12.68 9.29
C ILE A 181 -15.00 -13.28 8.27
N ALA A 182 -14.98 -14.60 8.08
CA ALA A 182 -15.82 -15.26 7.09
C ALA A 182 -17.31 -15.14 7.42
N GLU A 183 -17.68 -15.21 8.70
CA GLU A 183 -19.06 -15.01 9.15
C GLU A 183 -19.53 -13.56 8.92
N ASP A 184 -18.72 -12.56 9.29
CA ASP A 184 -19.08 -11.15 9.09
C ASP A 184 -19.16 -10.80 7.59
N MET A 185 -18.26 -11.33 6.76
CA MET A 185 -18.32 -11.19 5.31
C MET A 185 -19.62 -11.75 4.74
N LYS A 186 -19.95 -13.00 5.09
CA LYS A 186 -21.19 -13.65 4.64
C LYS A 186 -22.44 -12.86 5.05
N ASN A 187 -22.45 -12.32 6.26
CA ASN A 187 -23.61 -11.59 6.80
C ASN A 187 -23.80 -10.20 6.19
N ASN A 188 -22.76 -9.61 5.59
CA ASN A 188 -22.78 -8.23 5.11
C ASN A 188 -22.44 -8.08 3.61
N GLY A 189 -22.56 -9.15 2.83
CA GLY A 189 -22.38 -9.11 1.38
C GLY A 189 -20.92 -9.05 0.91
N GLY A 190 -19.98 -9.45 1.77
CA GLY A 190 -18.59 -9.71 1.39
C GLY A 190 -18.40 -11.11 0.81
N ILE A 191 -17.27 -11.31 0.14
CA ILE A 191 -16.96 -12.57 -0.56
C ILE A 191 -15.68 -13.27 -0.08
N ILE A 192 -15.04 -12.76 0.98
CA ILE A 192 -13.92 -13.45 1.64
C ILE A 192 -14.48 -14.62 2.47
N THR A 193 -13.95 -15.81 2.22
CA THR A 193 -14.25 -17.05 2.96
C THR A 193 -13.04 -17.50 3.79
N LYS A 194 -13.26 -18.52 4.63
CA LYS A 194 -12.15 -19.19 5.34
C LYS A 194 -11.13 -19.80 4.37
N GLN A 195 -11.57 -20.28 3.23
CA GLN A 195 -10.69 -20.87 2.23
C GLN A 195 -9.75 -19.81 1.64
N ASP A 196 -10.28 -18.61 1.37
CA ASP A 196 -9.48 -17.47 0.91
C ASP A 196 -8.37 -17.12 1.90
N LEU A 197 -8.72 -16.98 3.19
CA LEU A 197 -7.77 -16.70 4.26
C LEU A 197 -6.72 -17.81 4.39
N ALA A 198 -7.13 -19.07 4.37
CA ALA A 198 -6.21 -20.20 4.51
C ALA A 198 -5.24 -20.33 3.32
N GLN A 199 -5.67 -19.95 2.11
CA GLN A 199 -4.85 -20.03 0.90
C GLN A 199 -3.93 -18.82 0.69
N TYR A 200 -4.17 -17.71 1.39
CA TYR A 200 -3.36 -16.51 1.28
C TYR A 200 -1.87 -16.79 1.54
N LYS A 201 -1.00 -16.22 0.71
CA LYS A 201 0.46 -16.32 0.86
C LYS A 201 1.10 -14.99 0.52
N VAL A 202 2.15 -14.66 1.25
CA VAL A 202 3.06 -13.57 0.91
C VAL A 202 4.07 -14.05 -0.12
N ILE A 203 4.66 -13.11 -0.87
CA ILE A 203 5.60 -13.41 -1.95
C ILE A 203 6.90 -12.65 -1.70
N TRP A 204 8.01 -13.38 -1.64
CA TRP A 204 9.34 -12.79 -1.65
C TRP A 204 9.72 -12.47 -3.09
N ARG A 205 9.88 -11.18 -3.39
CA ARG A 205 10.19 -10.68 -4.73
C ARG A 205 11.61 -10.14 -4.81
N LYS A 206 12.16 -10.12 -6.02
CA LYS A 206 13.37 -9.35 -6.31
C LYS A 206 12.97 -7.88 -6.45
N PRO A 207 13.60 -6.94 -5.73
CA PRO A 207 13.30 -5.52 -5.89
C PRO A 207 13.69 -5.04 -7.30
N VAL A 208 13.03 -3.99 -7.78
CA VAL A 208 13.53 -3.26 -8.96
C VAL A 208 14.72 -2.40 -8.54
N LYS A 209 15.68 -2.30 -9.45
CA LYS A 209 16.93 -1.58 -9.23
C LYS A 209 17.17 -0.59 -10.35
N GLY A 210 17.76 0.54 -9.99
CA GLY A 210 18.21 1.56 -10.93
C GLY A 210 19.42 2.29 -10.38
N THR A 211 19.91 3.26 -11.13
CA THR A 211 20.98 4.15 -10.67
C THR A 211 20.63 5.59 -10.97
N TYR A 212 20.99 6.48 -10.05
CA TYR A 212 20.83 7.91 -10.25
C TYR A 212 22.05 8.64 -9.68
N ARG A 213 22.83 9.27 -10.57
CA ARG A 213 23.96 10.15 -10.21
C ARG A 213 24.96 9.52 -9.22
N GLY A 214 25.31 8.25 -9.45
CA GLY A 214 26.30 7.51 -8.65
C GLY A 214 25.71 6.68 -7.50
N TYR A 215 24.40 6.76 -7.25
CA TYR A 215 23.73 5.97 -6.21
C TYR A 215 22.91 4.83 -6.84
N GLU A 216 22.91 3.67 -6.20
CA GLU A 216 21.95 2.60 -6.48
C GLU A 216 20.60 2.94 -5.84
N ILE A 217 19.52 2.75 -6.59
CA ILE A 217 18.14 2.92 -6.14
C ILE A 217 17.50 1.54 -6.10
N ILE A 218 17.04 1.12 -4.93
CA ILE A 218 16.36 -0.15 -4.70
C ILE A 218 14.92 0.17 -4.29
N SER A 219 13.95 -0.45 -4.96
CA SER A 219 12.54 -0.17 -4.68
C SER A 219 11.64 -1.37 -4.98
N MET A 220 10.37 -1.23 -4.65
CA MET A 220 9.38 -2.30 -4.80
C MET A 220 9.10 -2.61 -6.26
N SER A 221 9.17 -3.88 -6.61
CA SER A 221 8.76 -4.42 -7.91
C SER A 221 7.24 -4.48 -8.03
N PRO A 222 6.69 -4.79 -9.22
CA PRO A 222 5.29 -5.21 -9.34
C PRO A 222 4.94 -6.31 -8.32
N PRO A 223 3.72 -6.31 -7.75
CA PRO A 223 2.50 -5.61 -8.21
C PRO A 223 2.46 -4.10 -7.88
N SER A 224 3.43 -3.57 -7.12
CA SER A 224 3.57 -2.12 -6.96
C SER A 224 4.08 -1.46 -8.23
N SER A 225 3.52 -0.29 -8.54
CA SER A 225 3.99 0.58 -9.64
C SER A 225 5.05 1.58 -9.22
N GLY A 226 5.24 1.77 -7.91
CA GLY A 226 6.05 2.87 -7.37
C GLY A 226 7.51 2.79 -7.80
N GLY A 227 8.19 1.67 -7.54
CA GLY A 227 9.61 1.54 -7.80
C GLY A 227 9.97 1.71 -9.27
N THR A 228 9.22 1.06 -10.16
CA THR A 228 9.41 1.15 -11.61
C THR A 228 9.35 2.60 -12.10
N HIS A 229 8.29 3.33 -11.75
CA HIS A 229 8.10 4.68 -12.27
C HIS A 229 8.95 5.73 -11.57
N ILE A 230 9.31 5.55 -10.29
CA ILE A 230 10.32 6.40 -9.63
C ILE A 230 11.65 6.28 -10.39
N ILE A 231 12.11 5.06 -10.68
CA ILE A 231 13.34 4.85 -11.44
C ILE A 231 13.22 5.41 -12.86
N GLN A 232 12.09 5.22 -13.54
CA GLN A 232 11.83 5.79 -14.87
C GLN A 232 11.91 7.34 -14.87
N ILE A 233 11.30 7.99 -13.88
CA ILE A 233 11.32 9.45 -13.72
C ILE A 233 12.76 9.92 -13.45
N LEU A 234 13.46 9.26 -12.53
CA LEU A 234 14.86 9.58 -12.20
C LEU A 234 15.78 9.41 -13.42
N ASN A 235 15.65 8.31 -14.17
CA ASN A 235 16.40 8.09 -15.41
C ASN A 235 16.11 9.19 -16.44
N THR A 236 14.86 9.67 -16.54
CA THR A 236 14.49 10.75 -17.47
C THR A 236 15.17 12.05 -17.03
N MET A 237 15.08 12.39 -15.74
CA MET A 237 15.69 13.58 -15.16
C MET A 237 17.22 13.56 -15.15
N GLU A 238 17.85 12.39 -15.18
CA GLU A 238 19.31 12.23 -15.19
C GLU A 238 19.97 12.88 -16.42
N ASN A 239 19.23 12.96 -17.53
CA ASN A 239 19.67 13.59 -18.79
C ASN A 239 19.86 15.12 -18.68
N ALA A 240 19.45 15.75 -17.58
CA ALA A 240 19.67 17.17 -17.32
C ALA A 240 20.63 17.41 -16.15
N ASN A 241 21.31 18.55 -16.18
CA ASN A 241 22.03 19.06 -15.02
C ASN A 241 21.07 19.74 -14.04
N ILE A 242 20.32 18.95 -13.26
CA ILE A 242 19.34 19.44 -12.28
C ILE A 242 19.96 20.44 -11.30
N LYS A 243 21.24 20.26 -10.93
CA LYS A 243 21.96 21.18 -10.04
C LYS A 243 22.07 22.59 -10.66
N ALA A 244 22.39 22.67 -11.95
CA ALA A 244 22.46 23.95 -12.67
C ALA A 244 21.06 24.57 -12.89
N LEU A 245 20.01 23.75 -13.03
CA LEU A 245 18.63 24.26 -13.15
C LEU A 245 18.12 24.87 -11.83
N GLY A 246 18.64 24.44 -10.68
CA GLY A 246 18.30 24.99 -9.37
C GLY A 246 17.08 24.34 -8.72
N PHE A 247 17.10 24.23 -7.39
CA PHE A 247 15.98 23.70 -6.61
C PHE A 247 14.74 24.59 -6.74
N SER A 248 13.58 23.99 -7.00
CA SER A 248 12.29 24.67 -7.18
C SER A 248 12.24 25.73 -8.29
N SER A 249 13.20 25.75 -9.22
CA SER A 249 13.09 26.59 -10.40
C SER A 249 11.99 26.10 -11.34
N SER A 250 11.43 26.99 -12.15
CA SER A 250 10.43 26.62 -13.16
C SER A 250 10.97 25.57 -14.14
N GLN A 251 12.26 25.60 -14.44
CA GLN A 251 12.90 24.61 -15.33
C GLN A 251 12.98 23.23 -14.69
N THR A 252 13.37 23.14 -13.41
CA THR A 252 13.40 21.87 -12.67
C THR A 252 12.00 21.30 -12.50
N ILE A 253 11.03 22.14 -12.12
CA ILE A 253 9.63 21.74 -11.96
C ILE A 253 9.06 21.29 -13.31
N HIS A 254 9.32 22.01 -14.40
CA HIS A 254 8.87 21.63 -15.74
C HIS A 254 9.38 20.24 -16.13
N LEU A 255 10.69 19.99 -16.00
CA LEU A 255 11.26 18.70 -16.32
C LEU A 255 10.67 17.57 -15.46
N MET A 256 10.51 17.80 -14.17
CA MET A 256 9.91 16.83 -13.24
C MET A 256 8.46 16.51 -13.61
N VAL A 257 7.65 17.54 -13.86
CA VAL A 257 6.23 17.40 -14.22
C VAL A 257 6.08 16.65 -15.54
N GLU A 258 6.88 16.95 -16.57
CA GLU A 258 6.75 16.27 -17.86
C GLU A 258 7.27 14.82 -17.80
N ALA A 259 8.32 14.55 -17.01
CA ALA A 259 8.76 13.18 -16.75
C ALA A 259 7.69 12.36 -16.00
N MET A 260 7.08 12.94 -14.97
CA MET A 260 5.95 12.34 -14.26
C MET A 260 4.77 12.10 -15.22
N ARG A 261 4.42 13.08 -16.04
CA ARG A 261 3.30 12.98 -17.00
C ARG A 261 3.43 11.76 -17.90
N GLN A 262 4.62 11.49 -18.44
CA GLN A 262 4.87 10.30 -19.24
C GLN A 262 4.84 9.01 -18.39
N ALA A 263 5.49 9.00 -17.23
CA ALA A 263 5.54 7.82 -16.38
C ALA A 263 4.14 7.38 -15.89
N TYR A 264 3.27 8.32 -15.56
CA TYR A 264 1.88 8.01 -15.19
C TYR A 264 1.01 7.58 -16.38
N ALA A 265 1.31 8.05 -17.60
CA ALA A 265 0.67 7.53 -18.81
C ALA A 265 1.08 6.08 -19.10
N ASP A 266 2.36 5.75 -18.87
CA ASP A 266 2.86 4.37 -18.96
C ASP A 266 2.25 3.49 -17.87
N ARG A 267 2.17 3.99 -16.63
CA ARG A 267 1.54 3.30 -15.49
C ARG A 267 0.12 2.86 -15.81
N ALA A 268 -0.68 3.74 -16.41
CA ALA A 268 -2.08 3.49 -16.70
C ALA A 268 -2.32 2.36 -17.71
N VAL A 269 -1.28 1.95 -18.46
CA VAL A 269 -1.39 0.93 -19.50
C VAL A 269 -0.61 -0.34 -19.12
N PHE A 270 0.61 -0.21 -18.58
CA PHE A 270 1.53 -1.34 -18.46
C PHE A 270 1.62 -1.98 -17.07
N MET A 271 1.02 -1.37 -16.04
CA MET A 271 1.15 -1.87 -14.66
C MET A 271 -0.02 -2.75 -14.24
N GLY A 272 0.30 -3.88 -13.60
CA GLY A 272 -0.64 -4.83 -13.03
C GLY A 272 0.08 -5.82 -12.12
N ASP A 273 -0.60 -6.93 -11.80
CA ASP A 273 0.02 -8.05 -11.09
C ASP A 273 0.90 -8.86 -12.07
N PRO A 274 2.23 -8.97 -11.84
CA PRO A 274 3.14 -9.68 -12.73
C PRO A 274 2.86 -11.19 -12.80
N ASP A 275 2.13 -11.74 -11.82
CA ASP A 275 1.80 -13.17 -11.79
C ASP A 275 0.62 -13.49 -12.74
N PHE A 276 -0.05 -12.46 -13.28
CA PHE A 276 -1.18 -12.58 -14.23
C PHE A 276 -0.97 -11.80 -15.54
N PHE A 277 -0.06 -10.82 -15.57
CA PHE A 277 0.14 -9.94 -16.71
C PHE A 277 1.63 -9.66 -16.97
N SER A 278 2.05 -9.68 -18.23
CA SER A 278 3.45 -9.41 -18.61
C SER A 278 3.75 -7.91 -18.66
N ILE A 279 4.60 -7.45 -17.74
CA ILE A 279 5.00 -6.04 -17.65
C ILE A 279 6.34 -5.84 -18.38
N PRO A 280 6.48 -4.85 -19.28
CA PRO A 280 7.72 -4.55 -20.00
C PRO A 280 8.75 -3.83 -19.11
N LEU A 281 9.12 -4.44 -17.97
CA LEU A 281 9.96 -3.84 -16.94
C LEU A 281 11.32 -3.38 -17.45
N ASP A 282 12.02 -4.22 -18.23
CA ASP A 282 13.35 -3.89 -18.75
C ASP A 282 13.32 -2.59 -19.57
N THR A 283 12.29 -2.42 -20.40
CA THR A 283 12.12 -1.21 -21.20
C THR A 283 11.76 0.00 -20.33
N LEU A 284 10.81 -0.14 -19.40
CA LEU A 284 10.39 0.95 -18.50
C LEU A 284 11.52 1.44 -17.59
N LEU A 285 12.42 0.54 -17.19
CA LEU A 285 13.59 0.82 -16.34
C LEU A 285 14.82 1.27 -17.14
N SER A 286 14.82 1.14 -18.48
CA SER A 286 15.98 1.44 -19.31
C SER A 286 16.30 2.94 -19.39
N LYS A 287 17.60 3.28 -19.42
CA LYS A 287 18.04 4.67 -19.64
C LYS A 287 17.82 5.09 -21.10
N GLU A 288 17.83 4.14 -22.03
CA GLU A 288 17.55 4.33 -23.45
C GLU A 288 16.11 4.81 -23.68
N TYR A 289 15.13 4.18 -23.03
CA TYR A 289 13.74 4.65 -23.10
C TYR A 289 13.58 6.01 -22.41
N ALA A 290 14.18 6.20 -21.24
CA ALA A 290 14.14 7.47 -20.54
C ALA A 290 14.75 8.64 -21.34
N LYS A 291 15.81 8.38 -22.13
CA LYS A 291 16.39 9.36 -23.06
C LYS A 291 15.38 9.78 -24.13
N LYS A 292 14.58 8.86 -24.67
CA LYS A 292 13.52 9.18 -25.64
C LYS A 292 12.45 10.09 -25.02
N ILE A 293 12.06 9.82 -23.78
CA ILE A 293 11.13 10.68 -23.03
C ILE A 293 11.72 12.08 -22.89
N TYR A 294 12.96 12.18 -22.41
CA TYR A 294 13.67 13.45 -22.27
C TYR A 294 13.77 14.23 -23.59
N ASP A 295 14.11 13.56 -24.69
CA ASP A 295 14.22 14.21 -26.01
C ASP A 295 12.88 14.76 -26.50
N ASN A 296 11.77 14.09 -26.20
CA ASN A 296 10.44 14.59 -26.52
C ASN A 296 10.09 15.86 -25.71
N ILE A 297 10.48 15.91 -24.43
CA ILE A 297 10.35 17.12 -23.60
C ILE A 297 11.13 18.29 -24.21
N LYS A 298 12.38 18.03 -24.64
CA LYS A 298 13.25 19.05 -25.26
C LYS A 298 12.71 19.52 -26.62
N LYS A 299 12.23 18.61 -27.47
CA LYS A 299 11.66 18.92 -28.79
C LYS A 299 10.44 19.85 -28.71
N ASN A 300 9.71 19.83 -27.59
CA ASN A 300 8.60 20.76 -27.37
C ASN A 300 9.06 22.16 -26.87
N ASN A 301 10.30 22.57 -27.16
CA ASN A 301 10.88 23.85 -26.74
C ASN A 301 10.78 24.11 -25.21
N ASN A 302 10.83 23.05 -24.39
CA ASN A 302 10.60 23.10 -22.94
C ASN A 302 9.24 23.74 -22.56
N LYS A 303 8.21 23.58 -23.40
CA LYS A 303 6.83 23.95 -23.06
C LYS A 303 6.08 22.74 -22.53
N ALA A 304 5.11 22.97 -21.65
CA ALA A 304 4.25 21.91 -21.14
C ALA A 304 3.48 21.22 -22.28
N ILE A 305 3.44 19.89 -22.27
CA ILE A 305 2.65 19.10 -23.22
C ILE A 305 1.26 18.86 -22.61
N PRO A 306 0.17 19.20 -23.31
CA PRO A 306 -1.18 18.90 -22.82
C PRO A 306 -1.36 17.40 -22.53
N SER A 307 -1.90 17.03 -21.36
CA SER A 307 -2.08 15.60 -20.99
C SER A 307 -2.84 14.78 -22.03
N LYS A 308 -3.79 15.41 -22.75
CA LYS A 308 -4.56 14.76 -23.83
C LYS A 308 -3.70 14.28 -25.01
N GLN A 309 -2.49 14.82 -25.15
CA GLN A 309 -1.54 14.46 -26.20
C GLN A 309 -0.52 13.41 -25.75
N ILE A 310 -0.44 13.14 -24.45
CA ILE A 310 0.44 12.10 -23.91
C ILE A 310 -0.25 10.74 -23.99
N LYS A 311 0.48 9.76 -24.48
CA LYS A 311 0.09 8.35 -24.54
C LYS A 311 1.19 7.50 -23.91
N ALA A 312 0.83 6.29 -23.51
CA ALA A 312 1.79 5.28 -23.11
C ALA A 312 2.81 5.05 -24.24
N GLY A 313 4.10 5.16 -23.92
CA GLY A 313 5.16 5.30 -24.93
C GLY A 313 5.58 3.99 -25.62
N LEU A 314 5.07 2.84 -25.16
CA LEU A 314 5.31 1.52 -25.77
C LEU A 314 4.10 0.98 -26.54
N GLY A 315 3.06 1.80 -26.76
CA GLY A 315 1.86 1.42 -27.51
C GLY A 315 0.65 1.04 -26.64
N ILE A 316 -0.40 0.52 -27.29
CA ILE A 316 -1.63 0.05 -26.64
C ILE A 316 -1.53 -1.47 -26.45
N ILE A 317 -1.67 -1.96 -25.22
CA ILE A 317 -1.88 -3.38 -24.97
C ILE A 317 -3.31 -3.71 -25.41
N LYS A 318 -3.47 -4.66 -26.35
CA LYS A 318 -4.79 -5.16 -26.74
C LYS A 318 -5.30 -6.13 -25.68
N GLU A 319 -5.74 -5.63 -24.54
CA GLU A 319 -6.58 -6.37 -23.59
C GLU A 319 -7.20 -5.40 -22.57
N GLY A 320 -8.54 -5.37 -22.50
CA GLY A 320 -9.30 -4.50 -21.59
C GLY A 320 -9.34 -3.04 -22.03
N GLN A 321 -10.53 -2.42 -22.02
CA GLN A 321 -10.67 -1.00 -22.35
C GLN A 321 -9.80 -0.17 -21.39
N ALA A 322 -9.03 0.77 -21.95
CA ALA A 322 -8.28 1.75 -21.17
C ALA A 322 -9.21 2.41 -20.16
N ILE A 323 -8.86 2.33 -18.87
CA ILE A 323 -9.57 3.00 -17.79
C ILE A 323 -9.63 4.49 -18.17
N ASN A 324 -10.82 5.06 -18.27
CA ASN A 324 -10.97 6.50 -18.48
C ASN A 324 -10.55 7.21 -17.19
N PRO A 325 -9.40 7.92 -17.15
CA PRO A 325 -8.98 8.63 -15.94
C PRO A 325 -9.90 9.81 -15.60
N ASN A 326 -10.82 10.18 -16.50
CA ASN A 326 -11.87 11.17 -16.27
C ASN A 326 -13.22 10.53 -15.89
N ALA A 327 -13.28 9.25 -15.53
CA ALA A 327 -14.48 8.68 -14.92
C ALA A 327 -14.86 9.54 -13.71
N LYS A 328 -16.02 10.20 -13.78
CA LYS A 328 -16.51 11.08 -12.71
C LYS A 328 -16.50 10.31 -11.39
N GLY A 329 -15.72 10.76 -10.41
CA GLY A 329 -15.73 10.22 -9.05
C GLY A 329 -14.49 9.44 -8.62
N PHE A 330 -13.50 9.19 -9.50
CA PHE A 330 -12.23 8.62 -9.06
C PHE A 330 -11.39 9.67 -8.32
N LYS A 331 -11.27 9.52 -7.00
CA LYS A 331 -10.29 10.23 -6.17
C LYS A 331 -9.41 9.17 -5.50
N GLU A 332 -8.11 9.24 -5.74
CA GLU A 332 -7.15 8.41 -5.01
C GLU A 332 -7.17 8.81 -3.53
N GLY A 333 -7.10 7.81 -2.63
CA GLY A 333 -7.09 8.06 -1.19
C GLY A 333 -5.76 8.65 -0.72
N ASN A 334 -5.78 9.40 0.38
CA ASN A 334 -4.59 10.02 0.98
C ASN A 334 -4.02 9.22 2.16
N HIS A 335 -4.37 7.94 2.28
CA HIS A 335 -4.20 7.19 3.52
C HIS A 335 -3.33 5.95 3.28
N THR A 336 -2.08 6.05 3.71
CA THR A 336 -1.10 4.97 3.79
C THR A 336 -0.14 5.37 4.90
N THR A 337 0.53 4.42 5.54
CA THR A 337 1.60 4.74 6.48
C THR A 337 2.92 4.15 5.99
N HIS A 338 4.00 4.85 6.31
CA HIS A 338 5.34 4.45 5.98
C HIS A 338 6.22 4.60 7.20
N TYR A 339 7.08 3.62 7.43
CA TYR A 339 8.13 3.72 8.43
C TYR A 339 9.40 3.03 7.93
N SER A 340 10.54 3.54 8.38
CA SER A 340 11.84 2.98 8.07
C SER A 340 12.62 2.77 9.38
N VAL A 341 13.26 1.62 9.49
CA VAL A 341 14.04 1.21 10.67
C VAL A 341 15.40 0.75 10.21
N ALA A 342 16.46 1.22 10.87
CA ALA A 342 17.82 0.74 10.67
C ALA A 342 18.41 0.29 12.00
N ASP A 343 19.37 -0.63 11.95
CA ASP A 343 20.07 -1.10 13.15
C ASP A 343 21.59 -0.96 13.05
N LYS A 344 22.26 -1.20 14.19
CA LYS A 344 23.72 -1.10 14.31
C LYS A 344 24.50 -2.15 13.52
N TRP A 345 23.84 -3.20 13.02
CA TRP A 345 24.47 -4.26 12.25
C TRP A 345 24.46 -3.97 10.75
N GLY A 346 23.76 -2.91 10.33
CA GLY A 346 23.64 -2.54 8.92
C GLY A 346 22.40 -3.12 8.24
N ASN A 347 21.45 -3.70 8.99
CA ASN A 347 20.15 -4.02 8.40
C ASN A 347 19.29 -2.75 8.36
N ALA A 348 18.52 -2.59 7.28
CA ALA A 348 17.52 -1.56 7.14
C ALA A 348 16.23 -2.15 6.56
N VAL A 349 15.09 -1.69 7.06
CA VAL A 349 13.76 -2.11 6.62
C VAL A 349 12.96 -0.86 6.33
N SER A 350 12.32 -0.83 5.17
CA SER A 350 11.43 0.24 4.74
C SER A 350 10.08 -0.36 4.44
N VAL A 351 9.07 -0.07 5.27
CA VAL A 351 7.73 -0.67 5.18
C VAL A 351 6.72 0.38 4.79
N THR A 352 5.92 0.08 3.78
CA THR A 352 4.74 0.85 3.40
C THR A 352 3.55 -0.09 3.43
N TYR A 353 2.55 0.20 4.26
CA TYR A 353 1.35 -0.63 4.36
C TYR A 353 0.11 0.23 4.59
N THR A 354 -1.03 -0.30 4.15
CA THR A 354 -2.27 0.46 3.94
C THR A 354 -3.51 -0.39 4.16
#